data_AF-A0A7Y1X059-F1
#
_entry.id   AF-A0A7Y1X059-F1
#
_cell.length_a   1.000
_cell.length_b   1.000
_cell.length_c   1.000
_cell.angle_alpha   90.00
_cell.angle_beta   90.00
_cell.angle_gamma   90.00
#
_symmetry.space_group_name_H-M   'P 1'
#
loop_
_entity.id
_entity.type
_entity.pdbx_description
1 polymer ?
#
loop_
_entity_poly.entity_id
_entity_poly.type
_entity_poly.pdbx_seq_one_letter_code
_entity_poly.pdbx_strand_id
1 'polypeptide(L)'
;MAREALSMDSVPAATALRVTINRRRKVVRLAFLGPFSQGRQGAHWYAAHHALARLLSAAANATVHAYVYDADEGEEVIAYGNGRRVGGEKVVYEDAELPCPLEELDDEAFARLQSRWPMGHLAYVFGLTRDELLRIPQAPLARVLPLEGTAAGSEADAMAALEALLLGPALPRAETDAG
;
A
#
# COMPACT_ATOMS: atom_id res chain seq x y z
N MET A 1 -6.52 -3.97 -16.53
CA MET A 1 -6.62 -3.61 -15.09
C MET A 1 -5.96 -2.29 -14.71
N ALA A 2 -4.64 -2.14 -14.56
CA ALA A 2 -4.08 -0.86 -14.04
C ALA A 2 -4.35 0.35 -14.97
N ARG A 3 -4.12 0.21 -16.28
CA ARG A 3 -4.49 1.22 -17.30
C ARG A 3 -5.99 1.50 -17.34
N GLU A 4 -6.78 0.43 -17.25
CA GLU A 4 -8.24 0.49 -17.25
C GLU A 4 -8.78 1.24 -16.02
N ALA A 5 -8.23 0.99 -14.84
CA ALA A 5 -8.55 1.72 -13.63
C ALA A 5 -8.28 3.23 -13.79
N LEU A 6 -7.11 3.60 -14.32
CA LEU A 6 -6.77 5.00 -14.58
C LEU A 6 -7.73 5.68 -15.57
N SER A 7 -8.18 4.94 -16.59
CA SER A 7 -9.20 5.41 -17.54
C SER A 7 -10.55 5.65 -16.85
N MET A 8 -10.99 4.72 -15.99
CA MET A 8 -12.23 4.86 -15.21
C MET A 8 -12.16 6.03 -14.22
N ASP A 9 -11.01 6.20 -13.57
CA ASP A 9 -10.74 7.28 -12.63
C ASP A 9 -10.46 8.62 -13.35
N SER A 10 -10.47 8.66 -14.69
CA SER A 10 -10.24 9.86 -15.52
C SER A 10 -8.89 10.55 -15.26
N VAL A 11 -7.85 9.80 -14.89
CA VAL A 11 -6.51 10.35 -14.60
C VAL A 11 -5.44 9.63 -15.42
N PRO A 12 -5.06 10.18 -16.59
CA PRO A 12 -4.12 9.52 -17.51
C PRO A 12 -2.63 9.74 -17.17
N ALA A 13 -2.30 10.50 -16.12
CA ALA A 13 -0.94 10.99 -15.89
C ALA A 13 0.00 10.00 -15.16
N ALA A 14 -0.45 8.80 -14.80
CA ALA A 14 0.41 7.81 -14.16
C ALA A 14 1.28 7.10 -15.20
N THR A 15 2.58 7.07 -14.95
CA THR A 15 3.56 6.51 -15.89
C THR A 15 3.90 5.06 -15.58
N ALA A 16 3.68 4.61 -14.34
CA ALA A 16 4.00 3.26 -13.90
C ALA A 16 3.18 2.81 -12.70
N LEU A 17 3.18 1.50 -12.45
CA LEU A 17 2.69 0.88 -11.23
C LEU A 17 3.88 0.31 -10.45
N ARG A 18 4.06 0.77 -9.21
CA ARG A 18 5.03 0.19 -8.28
C ARG A 18 4.37 -0.94 -7.49
N VAL A 19 5.04 -2.09 -7.49
CA VAL A 19 4.65 -3.30 -6.77
C VAL A 19 5.69 -3.57 -5.71
N THR A 20 5.25 -3.74 -4.46
CA THR A 20 6.11 -4.03 -3.30
C THR A 20 5.54 -5.22 -2.54
N ILE A 21 6.38 -6.17 -2.14
CA ILE A 21 5.95 -7.41 -1.49
C ILE A 21 6.60 -7.55 -0.12
N ASN A 22 5.77 -7.68 0.92
CA ASN A 22 6.17 -8.15 2.23
C ASN A 22 5.79 -9.64 2.35
N ARG A 23 6.73 -10.54 2.03
CA ARG A 23 6.48 -11.99 2.01
C ARG A 23 6.13 -12.56 3.39
N ARG A 24 6.82 -12.09 4.44
CA ARG A 24 6.59 -12.53 5.82
C ARG A 24 5.12 -12.37 6.22
N ARG A 25 4.51 -11.27 5.78
CA ARG A 25 3.14 -10.87 6.12
C ARG A 25 2.14 -11.16 5.00
N LYS A 26 2.62 -11.72 3.88
CA LYS A 26 1.85 -12.00 2.66
C LYS A 26 1.11 -10.77 2.12
N VAL A 27 1.72 -9.59 2.24
CA VAL A 27 1.15 -8.33 1.77
C VAL A 27 1.78 -7.97 0.42
N VAL A 28 0.93 -7.77 -0.59
CA VAL A 28 1.32 -7.17 -1.87
C VAL A 28 0.70 -5.78 -1.92
N ARG A 29 1.55 -4.76 -2.05
CA ARG A 29 1.12 -3.38 -2.18
C ARG A 29 1.37 -2.89 -3.60
N LEU A 30 0.37 -2.24 -4.15
CA LEU A 30 0.37 -1.59 -5.45
C LEU A 30 0.25 -0.07 -5.24
N ALA A 31 1.02 0.72 -5.96
CA ALA A 31 0.93 2.17 -5.93
C ALA A 31 1.22 2.76 -7.32
N PHE A 32 0.34 3.61 -7.82
CA PHE A 32 0.63 4.38 -9.03
C PHE A 32 1.81 5.31 -8.81
N LEU A 33 2.60 5.49 -9.87
CA LEU A 33 3.64 6.51 -9.96
C LEU A 33 3.16 7.59 -10.94
N GLY A 34 2.79 8.74 -10.40
CA GLY A 34 2.40 9.90 -11.19
C GLY A 34 2.44 11.18 -10.34
N PRO A 35 2.30 12.37 -10.95
CA PRO A 35 2.34 13.64 -10.22
C PRO A 35 1.29 13.73 -9.11
N PHE A 36 0.13 13.12 -9.33
CA PHE A 36 -1.01 13.12 -8.41
C PHE A 36 -0.86 12.15 -7.23
N SER A 37 0.15 11.28 -7.19
CA SER A 37 0.18 10.13 -6.29
C SER A 37 1.01 10.33 -5.01
N GLN A 38 1.41 11.57 -4.70
CA GLN A 38 2.37 11.89 -3.63
C GLN A 38 1.82 12.92 -2.64
N GLY A 39 2.28 12.82 -1.40
CA GLY A 39 1.91 13.73 -0.31
C GLY A 39 0.40 13.80 -0.08
N ARG A 40 -0.05 14.92 0.48
CA ARG A 40 -1.47 15.18 0.79
C ARG A 40 -2.37 15.11 -0.44
N GLN A 41 -1.95 15.69 -1.56
CA GLN A 41 -2.70 15.59 -2.81
C GLN A 41 -2.91 14.13 -3.23
N GLY A 42 -1.87 13.30 -3.08
CA GLY A 42 -1.96 11.86 -3.30
C GLY A 42 -2.92 11.17 -2.35
N ALA A 43 -2.89 11.51 -1.07
CA ALA A 43 -3.82 10.97 -0.08
C ALA A 43 -5.28 11.25 -0.49
N HIS A 44 -5.61 12.51 -0.80
CA HIS A 44 -6.95 12.90 -1.26
C HIS A 44 -7.34 12.21 -2.57
N TRP A 45 -6.39 12.04 -3.49
CA TRP A 45 -6.65 11.31 -4.72
C TRP A 45 -7.00 9.85 -4.45
N TYR A 46 -6.20 9.14 -3.64
CA TYR A 46 -6.46 7.74 -3.29
C TYR A 46 -7.76 7.57 -2.48
N ALA A 47 -8.22 8.59 -1.76
CA ALA A 47 -9.51 8.58 -1.05
C ALA A 47 -10.73 8.66 -1.99
N ALA A 48 -10.55 9.17 -3.20
CA ALA A 48 -11.62 9.37 -4.17
C ALA A 48 -11.61 8.33 -5.31
N HIS A 49 -10.47 7.68 -5.58
CA HIS A 49 -10.26 6.87 -6.78
C HIS A 49 -9.92 5.42 -6.42
N HIS A 50 -10.89 4.52 -6.63
CA HIS A 50 -10.82 3.13 -6.18
C HIS A 50 -11.02 2.11 -7.30
N ALA A 51 -10.95 2.52 -8.57
CA ALA A 51 -11.19 1.60 -9.69
C ALA A 51 -10.24 0.41 -9.67
N LEU A 52 -8.96 0.62 -9.35
CA LEU A 52 -7.98 -0.47 -9.28
C LEU A 52 -8.34 -1.51 -8.21
N ALA A 53 -8.69 -1.07 -7.00
CA ALA A 53 -9.07 -1.97 -5.91
C ALA A 53 -10.34 -2.77 -6.26
N ARG A 54 -11.33 -2.10 -6.88
CA ARG A 54 -12.55 -2.75 -7.38
C ARG A 54 -12.23 -3.83 -8.41
N LEU A 55 -11.52 -3.48 -9.48
CA LEU A 55 -11.18 -4.42 -10.56
C LEU A 55 -10.38 -5.61 -10.03
N LEU A 56 -9.39 -5.37 -9.17
CA LEU A 56 -8.57 -6.44 -8.58
C LEU A 56 -9.38 -7.35 -7.66
N SER A 57 -10.25 -6.80 -6.81
CA SER A 57 -11.07 -7.62 -5.91
C SER A 57 -12.03 -8.55 -6.66
N ALA A 58 -12.51 -8.11 -7.84
CA ALA A 58 -13.33 -8.93 -8.72
C ALA A 58 -12.50 -10.00 -9.44
N ALA A 59 -11.37 -9.61 -10.03
CA ALA A 59 -10.54 -10.51 -10.81
C ALA A 59 -9.82 -11.59 -9.96
N ALA A 60 -9.33 -11.21 -8.77
CA ALA A 60 -8.58 -12.11 -7.89
C ALA A 60 -9.48 -12.93 -6.95
N ASN A 61 -10.79 -12.65 -6.92
CA ASN A 61 -11.72 -13.20 -5.93
C ASN A 61 -11.19 -13.11 -4.48
N ALA A 62 -10.62 -11.94 -4.15
CA ALA A 62 -9.97 -11.67 -2.87
C ALA A 62 -10.37 -10.28 -2.37
N THR A 63 -10.32 -10.09 -1.04
CA THR A 63 -10.49 -8.76 -0.47
C THR A 63 -9.27 -7.91 -0.77
N VAL A 64 -9.49 -6.74 -1.36
CA VAL A 64 -8.44 -5.75 -1.65
C VAL A 64 -8.72 -4.50 -0.83
N HIS A 65 -7.70 -4.03 -0.12
CA HIS A 65 -7.76 -2.79 0.65
C HIS A 65 -7.15 -1.65 -0.16
N ALA A 66 -7.96 -0.63 -0.44
CA ALA A 66 -7.45 0.70 -0.77
C ALA A 66 -7.17 1.42 0.55
N TYR A 67 -6.07 2.15 0.65
CA TYR A 67 -5.76 2.87 1.87
C TYR A 67 -5.21 4.26 1.59
N VAL A 68 -5.49 5.14 2.52
CA VAL A 68 -5.12 6.55 2.51
C VAL A 68 -4.29 6.82 3.74
N TYR A 69 -3.22 7.58 3.54
CA TYR A 69 -2.40 8.09 4.61
C TYR A 69 -2.11 9.55 4.33
N ASP A 70 -2.62 10.42 5.19
CA ASP A 70 -2.21 11.80 5.31
C ASP A 70 -1.63 12.03 6.71
N ALA A 71 -0.43 12.61 6.77
CA ALA A 71 0.28 12.80 8.03
C ALA A 71 -0.41 13.80 8.98
N ASP A 72 -1.25 14.67 8.43
CA ASP A 72 -1.89 15.76 9.16
C ASP A 72 -3.40 15.51 9.35
N GLU A 73 -4.06 14.84 8.41
CA GLU A 73 -5.52 14.66 8.45
C GLU A 73 -5.97 13.31 9.02
N GLY A 74 -5.26 12.22 8.70
CA GLY A 74 -5.64 10.89 9.19
C GLY A 74 -5.33 9.72 8.27
N GLU A 75 -5.91 8.59 8.64
CA GLU A 75 -5.76 7.30 7.97
C GLU A 75 -7.12 6.76 7.56
N GLU A 76 -7.21 6.14 6.38
CA GLU A 76 -8.42 5.47 5.93
C GLU A 76 -8.08 4.14 5.25
N VAL A 77 -8.90 3.13 5.49
CA VAL A 77 -8.90 1.87 4.76
C VAL A 77 -10.29 1.63 4.20
N ILE A 78 -10.35 1.26 2.92
CA ILE A 78 -11.59 0.92 2.23
C ILE A 78 -11.44 -0.48 1.67
N ALA A 79 -12.31 -1.39 2.10
CA ALA A 79 -12.28 -2.78 1.71
C ALA A 79 -13.19 -3.03 0.51
N TYR A 80 -12.65 -3.71 -0.50
CA TYR A 80 -13.37 -4.15 -1.70
C TYR A 80 -13.35 -5.67 -1.81
N GLY A 81 -14.51 -6.26 -2.11
CA GLY A 81 -14.69 -7.68 -2.35
C GLY A 81 -15.61 -7.89 -3.56
N ASN A 82 -15.18 -8.72 -4.51
CA ASN A 82 -15.93 -8.98 -5.75
C ASN A 82 -16.41 -7.69 -6.47
N GLY A 83 -15.54 -6.68 -6.55
CA GLY A 83 -15.83 -5.41 -7.23
C GLY A 83 -16.70 -4.41 -6.46
N ARG A 84 -17.12 -4.74 -5.24
CA ARG A 84 -18.02 -3.92 -4.40
C ARG A 84 -17.32 -3.49 -3.12
N ARG A 85 -17.69 -2.32 -2.59
CA ARG A 85 -17.25 -1.89 -1.25
C ARG A 85 -17.91 -2.81 -0.22
N VAL A 86 -17.10 -3.44 0.62
CA VAL A 86 -17.56 -4.39 1.65
C VAL A 86 -17.25 -3.94 3.07
N GLY A 87 -16.52 -2.84 3.23
CA GLY A 87 -16.20 -2.27 4.54
C GLY A 87 -15.15 -1.17 4.45
N GLY A 88 -14.61 -0.83 5.61
CA GLY A 88 -13.55 0.16 5.77
C GLY A 88 -13.56 0.76 7.16
N GLU A 89 -12.48 1.47 7.48
CA GLU A 89 -12.30 2.20 8.73
C GLU A 89 -11.59 3.51 8.42
N LYS A 90 -11.93 4.58 9.16
CA LYS A 90 -11.31 5.89 9.03
C LYS A 90 -10.98 6.42 10.40
N VAL A 91 -9.76 6.90 10.56
CA VAL A 91 -9.27 7.62 11.74
C VAL A 91 -8.93 9.03 11.29
N VAL A 92 -9.64 10.02 11.82
CA VAL A 92 -9.32 11.44 11.64
C VAL A 92 -8.52 11.88 12.85
N TYR A 93 -7.38 12.52 12.64
CA TYR A 93 -6.48 12.85 13.75
C TYR A 93 -7.06 13.93 14.68
N GLU A 94 -7.82 14.87 14.13
CA GLU A 94 -8.52 15.91 14.92
C GLU A 94 -9.61 15.32 15.83
N ASP A 95 -10.24 14.22 15.41
CA ASP A 95 -11.41 13.65 16.10
C ASP A 95 -11.06 12.52 17.07
N ALA A 96 -9.82 12.01 17.11
CA ALA A 96 -9.58 10.92 18.04
C ALA A 96 -9.43 11.41 19.46
N GLU A 97 -10.25 10.81 20.30
CA GLU A 97 -10.21 10.98 21.73
C GLU A 97 -8.89 10.44 22.29
N LEU A 98 -8.17 11.33 22.96
CA LEU A 98 -7.07 10.92 23.81
C LEU A 98 -7.63 10.16 25.02
N PRO A 99 -6.96 9.11 25.50
CA PRO A 99 -7.45 8.31 26.63
C PRO A 99 -7.55 9.10 27.95
N CYS A 100 -6.97 10.30 28.00
CA CYS A 100 -7.16 11.29 29.07
C CYS A 100 -6.90 12.71 28.50
N PRO A 101 -7.35 13.78 29.21
CA PRO A 101 -7.07 15.15 28.84
C PRO A 101 -5.57 15.42 28.64
N LEU A 102 -5.21 16.30 27.69
CA LEU A 102 -3.81 16.68 27.43
C LEU A 102 -3.06 17.18 28.67
N GLU A 103 -3.79 17.83 29.58
CA GLU A 103 -3.27 18.37 30.84
C GLU A 103 -2.85 17.28 31.84
N GLU A 104 -3.33 16.05 31.64
CA GLU A 104 -3.07 14.88 32.49
C GLU A 104 -2.08 13.89 31.82
N LEU A 105 -1.64 14.16 30.60
CA LEU A 105 -0.62 13.38 29.90
C LEU A 105 0.76 13.94 30.20
N ASP A 106 1.59 13.15 30.88
CA ASP A 106 3.02 13.45 30.93
C ASP A 106 3.67 13.31 29.55
N ASP A 107 4.83 13.95 29.36
CA ASP A 107 5.52 13.99 28.08
C ASP A 107 5.84 12.58 27.54
N GLU A 108 6.05 11.59 28.41
CA GLU A 108 6.36 10.20 28.04
C GLU A 108 5.11 9.45 27.55
N ALA A 109 3.96 9.63 28.21
CA ALA A 109 2.67 9.07 27.82
C ALA A 109 2.17 9.72 26.52
N PHE A 110 2.35 11.03 26.37
CA PHE A 110 2.06 11.74 25.13
C PHE A 110 2.97 11.25 23.99
N ALA A 111 4.27 11.11 24.21
CA ALA A 111 5.19 10.54 23.21
C ALA A 111 4.83 9.09 22.84
N ARG A 112 4.35 8.28 23.79
CA ARG A 112 3.85 6.92 23.53
C ARG A 112 2.54 6.90 22.75
N LEU A 113 1.65 7.87 22.96
CA LEU A 113 0.43 8.04 22.17
C LEU A 113 0.76 8.50 20.74
N GLN A 114 1.59 9.53 20.60
CA GLN A 114 2.16 9.95 19.32
C GLN A 114 2.98 8.84 18.65
N SER A 115 3.59 7.91 19.37
CA SER A 115 4.32 6.81 18.70
C SER A 115 3.40 5.92 17.85
N ARG A 116 2.09 5.93 18.15
CA ARG A 116 1.04 5.20 17.43
C ARG A 116 0.51 6.00 16.25
N TRP A 117 0.80 7.29 16.15
CA TRP A 117 0.24 8.22 15.17
C TRP A 117 1.35 9.11 14.58
N PRO A 118 1.59 9.16 13.27
CA PRO A 118 0.81 8.55 12.20
C PRO A 118 1.17 7.08 11.92
N MET A 119 0.25 6.41 11.22
CA MET A 119 0.34 5.07 10.61
C MET A 119 0.05 3.87 11.53
N GLY A 120 -0.36 4.09 12.78
CA GLY A 120 -0.67 2.98 13.69
C GLY A 120 -1.98 2.27 13.36
N HIS A 121 -2.97 2.99 12.83
CA HIS A 121 -4.23 2.38 12.41
C HIS A 121 -4.01 1.48 11.19
N LEU A 122 -3.31 1.95 10.17
CA LEU A 122 -2.91 1.16 9.00
C LEU A 122 -2.03 -0.03 9.38
N ALA A 123 -1.08 0.17 10.30
CA ALA A 123 -0.24 -0.92 10.80
C ALA A 123 -1.08 -2.02 11.46
N TYR A 124 -2.05 -1.64 12.30
CA TYR A 124 -3.00 -2.58 12.92
C TYR A 124 -3.83 -3.33 11.87
N VAL A 125 -4.47 -2.62 10.94
CA VAL A 125 -5.33 -3.23 9.90
C VAL A 125 -4.56 -4.22 9.03
N PHE A 126 -3.30 -3.90 8.68
CA PHE A 126 -2.47 -4.77 7.85
C PHE A 126 -1.70 -5.84 8.64
N GLY A 127 -1.82 -5.89 9.96
CA GLY A 127 -1.06 -6.80 10.82
C GLY A 127 0.46 -6.59 10.71
N LEU A 128 0.88 -5.34 10.52
CA LEU A 128 2.26 -4.88 10.38
C LEU A 128 2.69 -4.06 11.59
N THR A 129 3.99 -3.96 11.83
CA THR A 129 4.51 -2.87 12.67
C THR A 129 4.57 -1.57 11.86
N ARG A 130 4.57 -0.41 12.54
CA ARG A 130 4.79 0.90 11.90
C ARG A 130 6.08 0.90 11.08
N ASP A 131 7.17 0.37 11.64
CA ASP A 131 8.46 0.25 10.95
C ASP A 131 8.40 -0.66 9.72
N GLU A 132 7.62 -1.74 9.77
CA GLU A 132 7.40 -2.60 8.60
C GLU A 132 6.65 -1.82 7.52
N LEU A 133 5.59 -1.08 7.88
CA LEU A 133 4.78 -0.29 6.95
C LEU A 133 5.57 0.88 6.32
N LEU A 134 6.36 1.62 7.11
CA LEU A 134 7.25 2.69 6.64
C LEU A 134 8.33 2.20 5.68
N ARG A 135 8.77 0.94 5.85
CA ARG A 135 9.74 0.31 4.95
C ARG A 135 9.12 -0.22 3.66
N ILE A 136 7.80 -0.41 3.57
CA ILE A 136 7.17 -0.96 2.35
C ILE A 136 7.49 -0.12 1.10
N PRO A 137 7.36 1.23 1.09
CA PRO A 137 7.73 2.04 -0.07
C PRO A 137 9.21 1.92 -0.49
N GLN A 138 10.07 1.55 0.45
CA GLN A 138 11.52 1.40 0.32
C GLN A 138 11.94 -0.09 0.27
N ALA A 139 10.99 -1.01 0.13
CA ALA A 139 11.28 -2.43 0.24
C ALA A 139 12.28 -2.83 -0.85
N PRO A 140 13.31 -3.63 -0.51
CA PRO A 140 14.33 -4.07 -1.48
C PRO A 140 13.72 -4.88 -2.63
N LEU A 141 12.52 -5.42 -2.41
CA LEU A 141 11.71 -6.15 -3.39
C LEU A 141 10.60 -5.25 -3.92
N ALA A 142 10.99 -4.17 -4.58
CA ALA A 142 10.11 -3.30 -5.33
C ALA A 142 10.33 -3.51 -6.84
N ARG A 143 9.24 -3.59 -7.60
CA ARG A 143 9.30 -3.54 -9.07
C ARG A 143 8.44 -2.41 -9.56
N VAL A 144 8.96 -1.67 -10.53
CA VAL A 144 8.22 -0.64 -11.25
C VAL A 144 7.83 -1.25 -12.60
N LEU A 145 6.53 -1.31 -12.86
CA LEU A 145 5.95 -1.79 -14.11
C LEU A 145 5.47 -0.57 -14.91
N PRO A 146 6.16 -0.19 -16.00
CA PRO A 146 5.73 0.93 -16.83
C PRO A 146 4.34 0.68 -17.41
N LEU A 147 3.49 1.71 -17.37
CA LEU A 147 2.13 1.62 -17.89
C LEU A 147 2.05 2.09 -19.34
N GLU A 148 2.86 3.02 -19.80
CA GLU A 148 2.77 3.54 -21.18
C GLU A 148 4.14 3.59 -21.87
N GLY A 149 4.12 3.71 -23.21
CA GLY A 149 5.32 3.91 -24.03
C GLY A 149 6.14 2.65 -24.32
N THR A 150 7.28 2.82 -25.00
CA THR A 150 8.18 1.71 -25.41
C THR A 150 8.84 0.99 -24.24
N ALA A 151 8.81 1.59 -23.04
CA ALA A 151 9.25 0.97 -21.80
C ALA A 151 8.20 0.01 -21.22
N ALA A 152 6.93 0.09 -21.65
CA ALA A 152 5.93 -0.92 -21.33
C ALA A 152 6.27 -2.19 -22.12
N GLY A 153 7.05 -3.07 -21.48
CA GLY A 153 7.42 -4.38 -22.03
C GLY A 153 6.20 -5.26 -22.29
N SER A 154 6.45 -6.46 -22.84
CA SER A 154 5.37 -7.41 -23.09
C SER A 154 4.71 -7.87 -21.78
N GLU A 155 3.49 -8.39 -21.88
CA GLU A 155 2.81 -8.99 -20.72
C GLU A 155 3.63 -10.13 -20.10
N ALA A 156 4.31 -10.91 -20.95
CA ALA A 156 5.20 -11.98 -20.50
C ALA A 156 6.38 -11.45 -19.67
N ASP A 157 6.98 -10.34 -20.07
CA ASP A 157 8.08 -9.71 -19.32
C ASP A 157 7.60 -9.16 -17.96
N ALA A 158 6.41 -8.57 -17.95
CA ALA A 158 5.78 -8.09 -16.72
C ALA A 158 5.46 -9.25 -15.76
N MET A 159 4.95 -10.37 -16.30
CA MET A 159 4.67 -11.57 -15.53
C MET A 159 5.95 -12.17 -14.94
N ALA A 160 7.00 -12.34 -15.75
CA ALA A 160 8.29 -12.85 -15.30
C ALA A 160 8.89 -11.96 -14.19
N ALA A 161 8.75 -10.64 -14.31
CA ALA A 161 9.21 -9.70 -13.29
C ALA A 161 8.42 -9.82 -11.97
N LEU A 162 7.12 -10.09 -12.04
CA LEU A 162 6.26 -10.33 -10.87
C LEU A 162 6.54 -11.69 -10.23
N GLU A 163 6.75 -12.73 -11.03
CA GLU A 163 7.13 -14.07 -10.54
C GLU A 163 8.46 -14.03 -9.80
N ALA A 164 9.47 -13.33 -10.34
CA ALA A 164 10.75 -13.12 -9.67
C ALA A 164 10.59 -12.41 -8.31
N LEU A 165 9.66 -11.44 -8.24
CA LEU A 165 9.29 -10.79 -6.98
C LEU A 165 8.60 -11.74 -5.99
N LEU A 166 7.90 -12.78 -6.44
CA LEU A 166 7.26 -13.74 -5.54
C LEU A 166 8.25 -14.79 -5.04
N LEU A 167 9.07 -15.32 -5.94
CA LEU A 167 10.02 -16.40 -5.65
C LEU A 167 11.23 -15.93 -4.82
N GLY A 168 11.62 -14.66 -4.95
CA GLY A 168 12.79 -14.10 -4.25
C GLY A 168 14.12 -14.52 -4.86
N PRO A 169 15.24 -13.96 -4.34
CA PRO A 169 16.55 -14.40 -4.80
C PRO A 169 16.68 -15.90 -4.52
N ALA A 170 17.04 -16.67 -5.54
CA ALA A 170 17.44 -18.05 -5.35
C ALA A 170 18.62 -18.04 -4.37
N LEU A 171 18.40 -18.52 -3.14
CA LEU A 171 19.52 -18.79 -2.24
C LEU A 171 20.40 -19.81 -2.97
N PRO A 172 21.72 -19.58 -3.12
CA PRO A 172 22.60 -20.63 -3.57
C PRO A 172 22.38 -21.81 -2.61
N ARG A 173 22.05 -22.99 -3.17
CA ARG A 173 22.08 -24.24 -2.40
C ARG A 173 23.48 -24.29 -1.80
N ALA A 174 23.58 -24.19 -0.48
CA ALA A 174 24.81 -24.55 0.20
C ALA A 174 25.06 -26.01 -0.18
N GLU A 175 26.05 -26.23 -1.04
CA GLU A 175 26.68 -27.53 -1.17
C GLU A 175 27.22 -27.85 0.21
N THR A 176 26.48 -28.66 0.95
CA THR A 176 27.04 -29.40 2.07
C THR A 176 28.05 -30.36 1.46
N ASP A 177 29.28 -29.89 1.33
CA ASP A 177 30.44 -30.72 1.08
C ASP A 177 30.58 -31.62 2.30
N ALA A 178 30.22 -32.89 2.12
CA ALA A 178 30.61 -33.96 3.02
C ALA A 178 32.02 -34.38 2.60
N GLY A 179 33.01 -34.03 3.42
CA GLY A 179 34.39 -34.46 3.31
C GLY A 179 35.04 -34.54 4.68
#